data_AF-A0AAU5ZPM6-F1
#
_entry.id   AF-A0AAU5ZPM6-F1
#
_cell.length_a   1.000
_cell.length_b   1.000
_cell.length_c   1.000
_cell.angle_alpha   90.00
_cell.angle_beta   90.00
_cell.angle_gamma   90.00
#
_symmetry.space_group_name_H-M   'P 1'
#
loop_
_entity.id
_entity.type
_entity.pdbx_description
1 polymer ?
#
loop_
_entity_poly.entity_id
_entity_poly.type
_entity_poly.pdbx_seq_one_letter_code
_entity_poly.pdbx_strand_id
1 'polypeptide(L)'
;MTTLRKTRARLGMLPLAVMVLLTAGCGTQRAGDTADAYRRSHPTPTGISTPSTPADFTCPGESPKPTARTAATTPSSTVPPTDHYAENHGFRVPIPLHGQSRCDGLTAVGRVKSALELLRQRDDFAPDSVRNALASLGYSAGKVQAYQDGSAGVGFLIDIGASPWCVEGTMSSDSTKADAFGGYPDGTGCEPPSGGH
;
A
#
# COMPACT_ATOMS: atom_id res chain seq x y z
N MET A 1 3.24 -21.70 58.35
CA MET A 1 1.84 -22.20 58.47
C MET A 1 1.21 -22.08 57.09
N THR A 2 1.25 -23.14 56.27
CA THR A 2 0.15 -24.12 56.02
C THR A 2 -1.00 -23.48 55.22
N THR A 3 -1.49 -23.94 54.07
CA THR A 3 -1.44 -25.25 53.36
C THR A 3 -2.12 -25.06 51.97
N LEU A 4 -1.60 -25.66 50.87
CA LEU A 4 -2.19 -26.76 50.07
C LEU A 4 -3.65 -26.54 49.53
N ARG A 5 -4.08 -26.89 48.30
CA ARG A 5 -3.77 -28.05 47.43
C ARG A 5 -4.59 -28.03 46.11
N LYS A 6 -4.00 -28.59 45.02
CA LYS A 6 -4.54 -29.53 43.98
C LYS A 6 -5.76 -29.11 43.12
N THR A 7 -5.89 -29.43 41.82
CA THR A 7 -5.54 -30.71 41.14
C THR A 7 -5.44 -30.60 39.60
N ARG A 8 -4.63 -31.50 39.01
CA ARG A 8 -4.47 -31.91 37.60
C ARG A 8 -5.73 -32.54 36.96
N ALA A 9 -5.80 -32.54 35.63
CA ALA A 9 -6.08 -33.68 34.70
C ALA A 9 -6.43 -33.12 33.30
N ARG A 10 -6.17 -33.68 32.12
CA ARG A 10 -5.47 -34.85 31.53
C ARG A 10 -5.35 -34.49 30.03
N LEU A 11 -4.19 -34.63 29.38
CA LEU A 11 -3.81 -35.72 28.47
C LEU A 11 -4.85 -36.12 27.40
N GLY A 12 -4.54 -35.83 26.12
CA GLY A 12 -5.17 -36.40 24.93
C GLY A 12 -4.23 -36.27 23.72
N MET A 13 -3.77 -37.41 23.20
CA MET A 13 -2.81 -37.58 22.09
C MET A 13 -3.54 -37.70 20.73
N LEU A 14 -2.88 -37.14 19.68
CA LEU A 14 -2.83 -37.38 18.21
C LEU A 14 -3.54 -38.61 17.58
N PRO A 15 -3.98 -38.55 16.29
CA PRO A 15 -3.07 -38.59 15.09
C PRO A 15 -3.47 -37.63 13.93
N LEU A 16 -2.54 -37.07 13.14
CA LEU A 16 -1.83 -37.64 11.97
C LEU A 16 -2.77 -38.08 10.82
N ALA A 17 -2.95 -37.20 9.82
CA ALA A 17 -3.44 -37.54 8.49
C ALA A 17 -2.63 -36.77 7.43
N VAL A 18 -1.61 -37.44 6.90
CA VAL A 18 -0.92 -37.09 5.68
C VAL A 18 -1.80 -37.56 4.51
N MET A 19 -2.20 -36.65 3.64
CA MET A 19 -2.76 -36.99 2.33
C MET A 19 -1.90 -36.31 1.26
N VAL A 20 -0.99 -37.11 0.69
CA VAL A 20 -0.31 -36.83 -0.57
C VAL A 20 -1.25 -37.27 -1.68
N LEU A 21 -1.70 -36.34 -2.52
CA LEU A 21 -2.37 -36.65 -3.78
C LEU A 21 -1.58 -36.00 -4.92
N LEU A 22 -0.76 -36.85 -5.54
CA LEU A 22 -0.15 -36.65 -6.85
C LEU A 22 -1.21 -36.93 -7.91
N THR A 23 -1.52 -35.95 -8.77
CA THR A 23 -2.20 -36.23 -10.04
C THR A 23 -1.67 -35.32 -11.16
N ALA A 24 -0.95 -35.98 -12.08
CA ALA A 24 -0.81 -35.72 -13.51
C ALA A 24 -0.23 -34.37 -13.99
N GLY A 25 1.07 -34.40 -14.31
CA GLY A 25 1.62 -33.54 -15.35
C GLY A 25 1.10 -33.98 -16.73
N CYS A 26 0.54 -33.04 -17.48
CA CYS A 26 0.30 -33.18 -18.92
C CYS A 26 1.43 -32.46 -19.65
N GLY A 27 2.54 -33.16 -19.83
CA GLY A 27 3.52 -32.81 -20.85
C GLY A 27 3.10 -33.47 -22.15
N THR A 28 2.73 -32.68 -23.16
CA THR A 28 2.59 -33.18 -24.53
C THR A 28 3.82 -32.84 -25.35
N GLN A 29 4.28 -33.87 -26.04
CA GLN A 29 5.50 -33.98 -26.85
C GLN A 29 5.54 -32.98 -28.02
N ARG A 30 6.75 -32.51 -28.31
CA ARG A 30 7.14 -32.03 -29.65
C ARG A 30 7.20 -33.23 -30.61
N ALA A 31 6.56 -33.09 -31.77
CA ALA A 31 7.02 -33.64 -33.04
C ALA A 31 7.39 -32.41 -33.89
N GLY A 32 8.57 -32.29 -34.48
CA GLY A 32 9.19 -33.24 -35.40
C GLY A 32 8.95 -32.71 -36.81
N ASP A 33 10.02 -32.22 -37.43
CA ASP A 33 10.06 -31.46 -38.68
C ASP A 33 9.27 -32.06 -39.85
N THR A 34 8.55 -31.19 -40.56
CA THR A 34 8.42 -31.25 -42.02
C THR A 34 8.60 -29.85 -42.56
N ALA A 35 9.76 -29.64 -43.20
CA ALA A 35 9.99 -28.52 -44.08
C ALA A 35 8.99 -28.61 -45.23
N ASP A 36 8.09 -27.65 -45.33
CA ASP A 36 7.56 -27.25 -46.62
C ASP A 36 7.15 -25.78 -46.61
N ALA A 37 7.63 -25.09 -47.65
CA ALA A 37 7.60 -23.66 -47.79
C ALA A 37 6.20 -23.16 -48.08
N TYR A 38 5.60 -22.41 -47.13
CA TYR A 38 4.53 -21.46 -47.46
C TYR A 38 4.59 -20.25 -46.52
N ARG A 39 5.13 -19.16 -47.06
CA ARG A 39 4.85 -17.74 -46.78
C ARG A 39 3.96 -17.50 -45.55
N ARG A 40 4.56 -17.43 -44.35
CA ARG A 40 3.86 -17.04 -43.13
C ARG A 40 4.29 -15.62 -42.78
N SER A 41 3.47 -14.65 -43.16
CA SER A 41 3.54 -13.28 -42.64
C SER A 41 3.59 -13.36 -41.12
N HIS A 42 4.69 -12.93 -40.51
CA HIS A 42 4.78 -12.79 -39.07
C HIS A 42 3.70 -11.79 -38.62
N PRO A 43 2.70 -12.18 -37.81
CA PRO A 43 1.91 -11.17 -37.12
C PRO A 43 2.86 -10.48 -36.14
N THR A 44 3.05 -9.17 -36.32
CA THR A 44 3.59 -8.29 -35.29
C THR A 44 2.90 -8.62 -33.97
N PRO A 45 3.61 -8.82 -32.84
CA PRO A 45 2.96 -9.00 -31.55
C PRO A 45 2.06 -7.79 -31.31
N THR A 46 0.75 -7.99 -31.45
CA THR A 46 -0.23 -6.96 -31.17
C THR A 46 -0.18 -6.71 -29.67
N GLY A 47 0.26 -5.51 -29.31
CA GLY A 47 0.06 -4.83 -28.03
C GLY A 47 0.08 -5.71 -26.79
N ILE A 48 1.12 -5.58 -25.97
CA ILE A 48 0.95 -5.73 -24.53
C ILE A 48 -0.25 -4.85 -24.18
N SER A 49 -1.39 -5.46 -23.82
CA SER A 49 -2.58 -4.70 -23.43
C SER A 49 -2.18 -3.86 -22.23
N THR A 50 -2.05 -2.55 -22.43
CA THR A 50 -1.86 -1.63 -21.34
C THR A 50 -3.01 -1.85 -20.38
N PRO A 51 -2.76 -2.24 -19.11
CA PRO A 51 -3.82 -2.34 -18.12
C PRO A 51 -4.57 -1.02 -18.10
N SER A 52 -5.89 -1.06 -18.29
CA SER A 52 -6.68 0.15 -18.22
C SER A 52 -6.58 0.70 -16.80
N THR A 53 -6.14 1.95 -16.66
CA THR A 53 -6.23 2.64 -15.37
C THR A 53 -7.67 2.56 -14.89
N PRO A 54 -7.93 2.11 -13.64
CA PRO A 54 -9.28 2.09 -13.10
C PRO A 54 -9.92 3.47 -13.27
N ALA A 55 -11.14 3.50 -13.80
CA ALA A 55 -11.84 4.77 -14.00
C ALA A 55 -12.05 5.47 -12.66
N ASP A 56 -11.65 6.73 -12.58
CA ASP A 56 -11.92 7.55 -11.41
C ASP A 56 -13.38 8.00 -11.40
N PHE A 57 -13.97 7.95 -10.21
CA PHE A 57 -15.28 8.50 -9.91
C PHE A 57 -15.21 9.28 -8.60
N THR A 58 -16.09 10.26 -8.44
CA THR A 58 -16.19 11.04 -7.21
C THR A 58 -16.63 10.13 -6.06
N CYS A 59 -15.88 10.15 -4.96
CA CYS A 59 -16.25 9.33 -3.82
C CYS A 59 -17.48 9.91 -3.11
N PRO A 60 -18.35 9.06 -2.52
CA PRO A 60 -19.49 9.53 -1.76
C PRO A 60 -19.07 10.53 -0.67
N GLY A 61 -19.71 11.70 -0.64
CA GLY A 61 -19.41 12.76 0.34
C GLY A 61 -18.27 13.70 -0.04
N GLU A 62 -17.57 13.48 -1.16
CA GLU A 62 -16.66 14.49 -1.69
C GLU A 62 -17.43 15.64 -2.34
N SER A 63 -17.12 16.87 -1.92
CA SER A 63 -17.50 18.05 -2.68
C SER A 63 -16.56 18.18 -3.88
N PRO A 64 -17.06 18.57 -5.07
CA PRO A 64 -16.18 18.83 -6.21
C PRO A 64 -15.10 19.84 -5.81
N LYS A 65 -13.84 19.43 -5.85
CA LYS A 65 -12.73 20.37 -5.69
C LYS A 65 -12.77 21.31 -6.90
N PRO A 66 -12.70 22.65 -6.72
CA PRO A 66 -12.60 23.56 -7.85
C PRO A 66 -11.40 23.15 -8.71
N THR A 67 -11.64 22.86 -9.99
CA THR A 67 -10.57 22.56 -10.93
C THR A 67 -9.63 23.76 -10.94
N ALA A 68 -8.41 23.58 -10.43
CA ALA A 68 -7.38 24.59 -10.57
C ALA A 68 -7.16 24.82 -12.07
N ARG A 69 -7.35 26.06 -12.53
CA ARG A 69 -7.15 26.43 -13.92
C ARG A 69 -5.68 26.22 -14.25
N THR A 70 -5.39 25.24 -15.11
CA THR A 70 -4.05 25.06 -15.67
C THR A 70 -3.63 26.37 -16.32
N ALA A 71 -2.67 27.07 -15.73
CA ALA A 71 -2.06 28.23 -16.36
C ALA A 71 -1.32 27.72 -17.61
N ALA A 72 -1.66 28.27 -18.77
CA ALA A 72 -0.95 27.97 -20.00
C ALA A 72 0.51 28.42 -19.86
N THR A 73 1.43 27.47 -19.82
CA THR A 73 2.87 27.74 -19.82
C THR A 73 3.27 28.16 -21.23
N THR A 74 3.62 29.42 -21.43
CA THR A 74 4.29 29.89 -22.64
C THR A 74 5.71 29.28 -22.69
N PRO A 75 6.13 28.66 -23.81
CA PRO A 75 7.46 28.10 -23.91
C PRO A 75 8.47 29.26 -24.06
N SER A 76 9.20 29.57 -22.99
CA SER A 76 10.40 30.40 -23.09
C SER A 76 11.59 29.49 -23.31
N SER A 77 12.09 29.47 -24.55
CA SER A 77 13.20 28.63 -24.95
C SER A 77 14.53 29.29 -24.57
N THR A 78 15.09 28.85 -23.46
CA THR A 78 16.53 28.75 -23.22
C THR A 78 16.66 27.59 -22.24
N VAL A 79 17.14 26.43 -22.70
CA VAL A 79 17.24 25.21 -21.91
C VAL A 79 18.60 25.22 -21.20
N PRO A 80 18.70 25.64 -19.92
CA PRO A 80 19.81 25.22 -19.06
C PRO A 80 19.81 23.68 -18.97
N PRO A 81 20.93 23.01 -18.61
CA PRO A 81 20.93 21.56 -18.45
C PRO A 81 19.74 21.16 -17.58
N THR A 82 18.86 20.33 -18.14
CA THR A 82 17.64 19.88 -17.46
C THR A 82 18.08 19.07 -16.25
N ASP A 83 17.71 19.54 -15.06
CA ASP A 83 17.87 18.75 -13.86
C ASP A 83 16.92 17.54 -13.98
N HIS A 84 17.49 16.37 -14.24
CA HIS A 84 16.75 15.11 -14.34
C HIS A 84 16.37 14.54 -12.97
N TYR A 85 16.47 15.33 -11.89
CA TYR A 85 16.17 14.87 -10.54
C TYR A 85 14.74 14.31 -10.40
N ALA A 86 13.74 14.98 -10.98
CA ALA A 86 12.35 14.54 -10.84
C ALA A 86 12.12 13.19 -11.55
N GLU A 87 12.65 13.02 -12.75
CA GLU A 87 12.59 11.76 -13.50
C GLU A 87 13.37 10.66 -12.76
N ASN A 88 14.55 10.98 -12.23
CA ASN A 88 15.39 10.02 -11.51
C ASN A 88 14.82 9.60 -10.16
N HIS A 89 13.88 10.36 -9.57
CA HIS A 89 13.27 10.08 -8.27
C HIS A 89 11.81 9.61 -8.37
N GLY A 90 11.32 9.31 -9.58
CA GLY A 90 9.99 8.77 -9.79
C GLY A 90 9.69 7.51 -8.97
N PHE A 91 10.71 6.69 -8.69
CA PHE A 91 10.61 5.50 -7.85
C PHE A 91 10.18 5.78 -6.39
N ARG A 92 10.34 7.03 -5.93
CA ARG A 92 9.90 7.50 -4.61
C ARG A 92 8.56 8.23 -4.65
N VAL A 93 7.89 8.30 -5.80
CA VAL A 93 6.56 8.91 -5.89
C VAL A 93 5.52 7.85 -5.54
N PRO A 94 4.65 8.08 -4.53
CA PRO A 94 3.59 7.13 -4.19
C PRO A 94 2.64 6.90 -5.35
N ILE A 95 2.21 5.65 -5.53
CA ILE A 95 1.21 5.28 -6.54
C ILE A 95 -0.16 5.81 -6.08
N PRO A 96 -0.85 6.66 -6.85
CA PRO A 96 -2.18 7.13 -6.47
C PRO A 96 -3.21 5.99 -6.47
N LEU A 97 -4.17 6.07 -5.55
CA LEU A 97 -5.34 5.18 -5.56
C LEU A 97 -6.39 5.70 -6.55
N HIS A 98 -7.08 4.76 -7.19
CA HIS A 98 -8.11 5.03 -8.19
C HIS A 98 -9.40 4.26 -7.93
N GLY A 99 -10.52 4.78 -8.44
CA GLY A 99 -11.84 4.15 -8.31
C GLY A 99 -12.23 3.81 -6.87
N GLN A 100 -12.66 2.57 -6.61
CA GLN A 100 -13.12 2.15 -5.28
C GLN A 100 -12.02 2.21 -4.22
N SER A 101 -10.78 1.83 -4.57
CA SER A 101 -9.65 1.85 -3.64
C SER A 101 -9.38 3.27 -3.11
N ARG A 102 -9.59 4.29 -3.94
CA ARG A 102 -9.49 5.70 -3.56
C ARG A 102 -10.54 6.04 -2.50
N CYS A 103 -11.78 5.62 -2.69
CA CYS A 103 -12.87 5.90 -1.75
C CYS A 103 -12.71 5.17 -0.42
N ASP A 104 -12.26 3.92 -0.47
CA ASP A 104 -11.90 3.18 0.72
C ASP A 104 -10.77 3.89 1.46
N GLY A 105 -9.80 4.47 0.72
CA GLY A 105 -8.70 5.21 1.32
C GLY A 105 -9.03 6.53 1.95
N LEU A 106 -9.92 7.30 1.36
CA LEU A 106 -10.46 8.49 2.01
C LEU A 106 -11.22 8.13 3.30
N THR A 107 -11.95 7.00 3.29
CA THR A 107 -12.65 6.50 4.48
C THR A 107 -11.68 6.09 5.58
N ALA A 108 -10.61 5.36 5.24
CA ALA A 108 -9.57 4.96 6.19
C ALA A 108 -8.83 6.18 6.77
N VAL A 109 -8.45 7.14 5.92
CA VAL A 109 -7.85 8.42 6.33
C VAL A 109 -8.76 9.16 7.31
N GLY A 110 -10.07 9.23 7.05
CA GLY A 110 -11.03 9.86 7.94
C GLY A 110 -11.09 9.18 9.32
N ARG A 111 -11.11 7.85 9.37
CA ARG A 111 -11.11 7.08 10.64
C ARG A 111 -9.82 7.30 11.42
N VAL A 112 -8.68 7.28 10.74
CA VAL A 112 -7.36 7.53 11.35
C VAL A 112 -7.31 8.94 11.95
N LYS A 113 -7.68 9.97 11.18
CA LYS A 113 -7.71 11.36 11.66
C LYS A 113 -8.59 11.50 12.90
N SER A 114 -9.80 10.94 12.89
CA SER A 114 -10.72 10.99 14.04
C SER A 114 -10.17 10.29 15.28
N ALA A 115 -9.49 9.16 15.13
CA ALA A 115 -8.91 8.45 16.27
C ALA A 115 -7.73 9.20 16.88
N LEU A 116 -6.87 9.76 16.03
CA LEU A 116 -5.68 10.50 16.45
C LEU A 116 -6.03 11.89 17.00
N GLU A 117 -7.14 12.49 16.57
CA GLU A 117 -7.59 13.79 17.08
C GLU A 117 -7.80 13.80 18.61
N LEU A 118 -8.26 12.70 19.20
CA LEU A 118 -8.38 12.57 20.65
C LEU A 118 -7.01 12.56 21.37
N LEU A 119 -5.97 12.02 20.72
CA LEU A 119 -4.60 12.07 21.21
C LEU A 119 -4.02 13.48 21.11
N ARG A 120 -4.27 14.14 19.97
CA ARG A 120 -3.85 15.51 19.73
C ARG A 120 -4.43 16.48 20.77
N GLN A 121 -5.72 16.38 21.06
CA GLN A 121 -6.40 17.26 22.01
C GLN A 121 -5.92 17.12 23.46
N ARG A 122 -5.25 16.00 23.79
CA ARG A 122 -4.68 15.73 25.12
C ARG A 122 -3.14 15.86 25.14
N ASP A 123 -2.55 16.41 24.08
CA ASP A 123 -1.11 16.56 23.88
C ASP A 123 -0.31 15.24 24.02
N ASP A 124 -0.92 14.12 23.63
CA ASP A 124 -0.31 12.80 23.68
C ASP A 124 0.28 12.41 22.32
N PHE A 125 1.54 12.78 22.12
CA PHE A 125 2.32 12.50 20.91
C PHE A 125 3.25 11.30 21.06
N ALA A 126 3.02 10.44 22.06
CA ALA A 126 3.85 9.25 22.24
C ALA A 126 3.59 8.24 21.10
N PRO A 127 4.64 7.72 20.42
CA PRO A 127 4.47 6.73 19.37
C PRO A 127 3.67 5.49 19.80
N ASP A 128 3.80 5.06 21.07
CA ASP A 128 3.02 3.95 21.62
C ASP A 128 1.53 4.25 21.71
N SER A 129 1.16 5.45 22.15
CA SER A 129 -0.23 5.91 22.19
C SER A 129 -0.86 5.91 20.79
N VAL A 130 -0.12 6.39 19.79
CA VAL A 130 -0.54 6.37 18.39
C VAL A 130 -0.72 4.95 17.89
N ARG A 131 0.26 4.06 18.09
CA ARG A 131 0.14 2.65 17.69
C ARG A 131 -1.09 1.98 18.31
N ASN A 132 -1.34 2.22 19.59
CA ASN A 132 -2.49 1.65 20.29
C ASN A 132 -3.83 2.18 19.75
N ALA A 133 -3.92 3.48 19.47
CA ALA A 133 -5.11 4.09 18.92
C ALA A 133 -5.43 3.55 17.51
N LEU A 134 -4.41 3.42 16.67
CA LEU A 134 -4.54 2.85 15.32
C LEU A 134 -4.86 1.35 15.37
N ALA A 135 -4.23 0.58 16.25
CA ALA A 135 -4.56 -0.84 16.43
C ALA A 135 -6.02 -1.03 16.91
N SER A 136 -6.55 -0.11 17.71
CA SER A 136 -7.95 -0.12 18.16
C SER A 136 -8.96 0.10 17.02
N LEU A 137 -8.53 0.63 15.87
CA LEU A 137 -9.33 0.69 14.65
C LEU A 137 -9.39 -0.65 13.88
N GLY A 138 -8.65 -1.66 14.34
CA GLY A 138 -8.57 -2.99 13.72
C GLY A 138 -7.37 -3.19 12.80
N TYR A 139 -6.45 -2.22 12.71
CA TYR A 139 -5.18 -2.43 12.02
C TYR A 139 -4.29 -3.39 12.79
N SER A 140 -3.63 -4.30 12.08
CA SER A 140 -2.72 -5.27 12.72
C SER A 140 -1.53 -4.54 13.35
N ALA A 141 -1.22 -4.82 14.61
CA ALA A 141 -0.13 -4.13 15.32
C ALA A 141 1.23 -4.25 14.61
N GLY A 142 1.52 -5.40 13.98
CA GLY A 142 2.73 -5.59 13.18
C GLY A 142 2.74 -4.88 11.81
N LYS A 143 1.65 -4.19 11.47
CA LYS A 143 1.47 -3.41 10.24
C LYS A 143 1.26 -1.91 10.52
N VAL A 144 1.41 -1.50 11.78
CA VAL A 144 1.33 -0.10 12.20
C VAL A 144 2.70 0.30 12.75
N GLN A 145 3.28 1.31 12.12
CA GLN A 145 4.47 1.99 12.60
C GLN A 145 4.08 3.36 13.13
N ALA A 146 4.72 3.79 14.22
CA ALA A 146 4.72 5.17 14.64
C ALA A 146 6.12 5.53 15.11
N TYR A 147 6.55 6.75 14.82
CA TYR A 147 7.89 7.24 15.12
C TYR A 147 7.82 8.71 15.53
N GLN A 148 8.76 9.11 16.38
CA GLN A 148 8.86 10.49 16.80
C GLN A 148 9.17 11.39 15.60
N ASP A 149 8.43 12.48 15.45
CA ASP A 149 8.63 13.50 14.43
C ASP A 149 8.80 14.87 15.11
N GLY A 150 10.04 15.21 15.43
CA GLY A 150 10.36 16.39 16.25
C GLY A 150 9.96 16.26 17.73
N SER A 151 9.96 17.37 18.47
CA SER A 151 9.76 17.36 19.93
C SER A 151 8.31 17.19 20.37
N ALA A 152 7.34 17.47 19.50
CA ALA A 152 5.91 17.44 19.80
C ALA A 152 5.09 16.94 18.59
N GLY A 153 5.69 16.05 17.80
CA GLY A 153 5.04 15.44 16.65
C GLY A 153 5.35 13.97 16.55
N VAL A 154 4.49 13.26 15.83
CA VAL A 154 4.60 11.82 15.61
C VAL A 154 4.17 11.50 14.18
N GLY A 155 5.02 10.78 13.47
CA GLY A 155 4.71 10.19 12.18
C GLY A 155 4.16 8.78 12.35
N PHE A 156 3.36 8.32 11.39
CA PHE A 156 2.85 6.96 11.37
C PHE A 156 2.71 6.42 9.95
N LEU A 157 2.78 5.10 9.84
CA LEU A 157 2.61 4.37 8.59
C LEU A 157 1.81 3.09 8.84
N ILE A 158 0.77 2.86 8.05
CA ILE A 158 -0.13 1.71 8.15
C ILE A 158 -0.11 0.95 6.84
N ASP A 159 0.20 -0.34 6.90
CA ASP A 159 0.05 -1.29 5.79
C ASP A 159 -1.27 -2.06 5.94
N ILE A 160 -2.22 -1.80 5.03
CA ILE A 160 -3.58 -2.38 5.11
C ILE A 160 -3.64 -3.80 4.53
N GLY A 161 -2.62 -4.26 3.78
CA GLY A 161 -2.45 -5.64 3.31
C GLY A 161 -3.47 -6.18 2.29
N ALA A 162 -4.68 -5.63 2.21
CA ALA A 162 -5.68 -5.98 1.19
C ALA A 162 -5.48 -5.10 -0.05
N SER A 163 -4.77 -5.62 -1.06
CA SER A 163 -4.40 -4.93 -2.31
C SER A 163 -3.49 -3.72 -2.08
N PRO A 164 -2.22 -3.94 -1.72
CA PRO A 164 -1.49 -3.15 -0.73
C PRO A 164 -1.66 -1.66 -0.97
N TRP A 165 -2.45 -1.05 -0.11
CA TRP A 165 -2.53 0.38 -0.02
C TRP A 165 -2.26 0.79 1.42
N CYS A 166 -1.59 1.91 1.54
CA CYS A 166 -0.90 2.40 2.70
C CYS A 166 -1.63 3.64 3.18
N VAL A 167 -1.57 3.89 4.49
CA VAL A 167 -1.95 5.19 5.05
C VAL A 167 -0.75 5.72 5.81
N GLU A 168 -0.26 6.87 5.38
CA GLU A 168 0.87 7.58 6.01
C GLU A 168 0.39 8.94 6.48
N GLY A 169 0.97 9.43 7.57
CA GLY A 169 0.64 10.74 8.06
C GLY A 169 1.50 11.20 9.23
N THR A 170 1.21 12.42 9.67
CA THR A 170 1.84 13.06 10.81
C THR A 170 0.78 13.69 11.70
N MET A 171 1.03 13.71 13.00
CA MET A 171 0.23 14.42 13.99
C MET A 171 1.14 15.34 14.79
N SER A 172 0.77 16.62 14.85
CA SER A 172 1.37 17.64 15.71
C SER A 172 0.29 18.32 16.55
N SER A 173 0.68 19.26 17.43
CA SER A 173 -0.25 20.11 18.17
C SER A 173 -1.27 20.80 17.28
N ASP A 174 -0.88 21.20 16.07
CA ASP A 174 -1.71 22.04 15.20
C ASP A 174 -2.68 21.22 14.35
N SER A 175 -2.26 20.03 13.90
CA SER A 175 -3.06 19.25 12.96
C SER A 175 -2.66 17.78 12.88
N THR A 176 -3.60 16.96 12.42
CA THR A 176 -3.36 15.59 11.97
C THR A 176 -3.51 15.52 10.45
N LYS A 177 -2.43 15.15 9.76
CA LYS A 177 -2.39 14.93 8.31
C LYS A 177 -2.28 13.44 8.05
N ALA A 178 -2.94 12.99 6.99
CA ALA A 178 -2.88 11.60 6.56
C ALA A 178 -3.37 11.50 5.12
N ASP A 179 -2.74 10.62 4.35
CA ASP A 179 -3.03 10.34 2.95
C ASP A 179 -2.96 8.82 2.70
N ALA A 180 -3.71 8.36 1.68
CA ALA A 180 -3.76 6.96 1.28
C ALA A 180 -3.17 6.76 -0.13
N PHE A 181 -2.35 5.73 -0.32
CA PHE A 181 -1.61 5.47 -1.58
C PHE A 181 -1.35 3.97 -1.79
N GLY A 182 -1.07 3.55 -3.02
CA GLY A 182 -0.89 2.13 -3.40
C GLY A 182 0.53 1.57 -3.26
N GLY A 183 1.35 2.13 -2.36
CA GLY A 183 2.79 1.83 -2.28
C GLY A 183 3.63 2.61 -3.29
N TYR A 184 4.79 2.07 -3.64
CA TYR A 184 5.79 2.71 -4.53
C TYR A 184 6.10 1.81 -5.73
N PRO A 185 6.44 2.38 -6.92
CA PRO A 185 6.68 1.60 -8.15
C PRO A 185 7.65 0.43 -8.00
N ASP A 186 8.73 0.62 -7.25
CA ASP A 186 9.79 -0.38 -7.04
C ASP A 186 9.80 -0.91 -5.59
N GLY A 187 8.75 -0.63 -4.82
CA GLY A 187 8.61 -1.03 -3.42
C GLY A 187 7.73 -2.27 -3.26
N THR A 188 8.02 -3.10 -2.25
CA THR A 188 7.16 -4.23 -1.87
C THR A 188 6.20 -3.91 -0.73
N GLY A 189 6.17 -2.65 -0.28
CA GLY A 189 5.44 -2.21 0.89
C GLY A 189 5.18 -0.71 0.90
N CYS A 190 4.98 -0.19 2.11
CA CYS A 190 4.55 1.19 2.32
C CYS A 190 5.68 2.18 2.57
N GLU A 191 6.93 1.72 2.71
CA GLU A 191 8.08 2.60 2.85
C GLU A 191 8.64 3.02 1.48
N PRO A 192 9.07 4.28 1.34
CA PRO A 192 9.77 4.71 0.13
C PRO A 192 11.06 3.90 -0.09
N PRO A 193 11.29 3.40 -1.31
CA PRO A 193 12.56 2.77 -1.66
C PRO A 193 13.76 3.72 -1.49
N SER A 194 14.89 3.20 -0.99
CA SER A 194 16.07 3.99 -0.64
C SER A 194 17.00 4.32 -1.82
N GLY A 195 16.86 3.68 -3.00
CA GLY A 195 17.65 3.97 -4.20
C GLY A 195 17.03 3.46 -5.51
N GLY A 196 17.36 4.14 -6.62
CA GLY A 196 17.02 3.78 -7.99
C GLY A 196 18.12 2.94 -8.65
N HIS A 197 17.74 2.10 -9.61
CA HIS A 197 18.60 1.13 -10.29
C HIS A 197 19.69 1.74 -11.18
#